data_AF-A0A243AU08-F1
#
_entry.id   AF-A0A243AU08-F1
#
_cell.length_a   1.000
_cell.length_b   1.000
_cell.length_c   1.000
_cell.angle_alpha   90.00
_cell.angle_beta   90.00
_cell.angle_gamma   90.00
#
_symmetry.space_group_name_H-M   'P 1'
#
loop_
_entity.id
_entity.type
_entity.pdbx_description
1 polymer ?
#
loop_
_entity_poly.entity_id
_entity_poly.type
_entity_poly.pdbx_seq_one_letter_code
_entity_poly.pdbx_strand_id
1 'polypeptide(L)'
;MFKIGYRTVKTAIGTGAAVFIAQLLGLEFYSSAGILVILCVQNTKRKSLQVSLHRFLACVLSMVFAFCIFETIGYTPLAISVLLLTFIPTAVMLKIQEGIVTSSVIVMHLYSLKQITWLIVGNEIAILTIGISVALLVNMYMPSSENKLKEYQDKIESNFKTILFEMVVYLRNRESSWSGAELIETENMLNEARDLSFKKLENAFMREDDYYYRYFNMRMQQFEILERMIPLAASLSWTYEQADMIADVVENIGNAISPQSTGVISLRQLQEMRELFRDMPLPATREEFEIRAKLVQLVYEMEQYLLIKSRFKGKNNIKELI
;
A
#
# COMPACT_ATOMS: atom_id res chain seq x y z
N MET A 1 -0.38 24.98 7.69
CA MET A 1 -1.86 25.05 7.71
C MET A 1 -2.41 23.68 8.04
N PHE A 2 -3.10 23.52 9.17
CA PHE A 2 -3.66 22.23 9.61
C PHE A 2 -4.81 21.83 8.67
N LYS A 3 -4.70 20.69 7.97
CA LYS A 3 -5.76 20.18 7.08
C LYS A 3 -6.52 19.07 7.81
N ILE A 4 -7.84 19.22 7.95
CA ILE A 4 -8.69 18.16 8.52
C ILE A 4 -8.72 16.99 7.55
N GLY A 5 -8.22 15.84 7.99
CA GLY A 5 -8.20 14.63 7.16
C GLY A 5 -9.60 14.07 6.95
N TYR A 6 -9.81 13.42 5.80
CA TYR A 6 -11.06 12.74 5.46
C TYR A 6 -11.55 11.76 6.55
N ARG A 7 -10.61 11.10 7.24
CA ARG A 7 -10.92 10.22 8.37
C ARG A 7 -11.59 10.97 9.52
N THR A 8 -11.11 12.15 9.88
CA THR A 8 -11.68 12.95 10.96
C THR A 8 -13.11 13.38 10.62
N VAL A 9 -13.35 13.81 9.39
CA VAL A 9 -14.67 14.22 8.91
C VAL A 9 -15.65 13.05 8.98
N LYS A 10 -15.29 11.90 8.39
CA LYS A 10 -16.18 10.72 8.38
C LYS A 10 -16.45 10.21 9.81
N THR A 11 -15.43 10.17 10.68
CA THR A 11 -15.62 9.80 12.10
C THR A 11 -16.58 10.74 12.80
N ALA A 12 -16.44 12.06 12.63
CA ALA A 12 -17.33 13.04 13.25
C ALA A 12 -18.79 12.87 12.80
N ILE A 13 -19.01 12.73 11.49
CA ILE A 13 -20.35 12.50 10.91
C ILE A 13 -20.96 11.22 11.45
N GLY A 14 -20.21 10.11 11.41
CA GLY A 14 -20.69 8.82 11.91
C GLY A 14 -20.99 8.84 13.40
N THR A 15 -20.17 9.51 14.19
CA THR A 15 -20.37 9.64 15.64
C THR A 15 -21.67 10.37 15.94
N GLY A 16 -21.89 11.52 15.30
CA GLY A 16 -23.13 12.29 15.45
C GLY A 16 -24.36 11.50 15.00
N ALA A 17 -24.26 10.80 13.86
CA ALA A 17 -25.35 9.97 13.35
C ALA A 17 -25.71 8.82 14.31
N ALA A 18 -24.72 8.09 14.86
CA ALA A 18 -24.96 6.99 15.78
C ALA A 18 -25.60 7.47 17.09
N VAL A 19 -25.11 8.57 17.65
CA VAL A 19 -25.71 9.19 18.84
C VAL A 19 -27.15 9.61 18.57
N PHE A 20 -27.40 10.29 17.46
CA PHE A 20 -28.74 10.72 17.07
C PHE A 20 -29.71 9.54 16.90
N ILE A 21 -29.29 8.48 16.21
CA ILE A 21 -30.11 7.26 16.03
C ILE A 21 -30.40 6.60 17.38
N ALA A 22 -29.40 6.46 18.25
CA ALA A 22 -29.58 5.87 19.58
C ALA A 22 -30.51 6.70 20.48
N GLN A 23 -30.43 8.03 20.40
CA GLN A 23 -31.35 8.95 21.09
C GLN A 23 -32.78 8.82 20.58
N LEU A 24 -32.99 8.75 19.25
CA LEU A 24 -34.31 8.58 18.67
C LEU A 24 -34.98 7.27 19.09
N LEU A 25 -34.19 6.22 19.30
CA LEU A 25 -34.67 4.92 19.78
C LEU A 25 -34.83 4.86 21.31
N GLY A 26 -34.53 5.95 22.03
CA GLY A 26 -34.68 6.03 23.49
C GLY A 26 -33.73 5.13 24.26
N LEU A 27 -32.56 4.79 23.70
CA LEU A 27 -31.59 3.91 24.36
C LEU A 27 -30.89 4.63 25.53
N GLU A 28 -30.74 3.94 26.65
CA GLU A 28 -29.88 4.40 27.75
C GLU A 28 -28.42 4.40 27.32
N PHE A 29 -27.59 5.29 27.86
CA PHE A 29 -26.17 5.40 27.48
C PHE A 29 -25.92 5.59 25.97
N TYR A 30 -26.85 6.26 25.27
CA TYR A 30 -26.76 6.54 23.82
C TYR A 30 -25.42 7.16 23.37
N SER A 31 -24.72 7.88 24.25
CA SER A 31 -23.40 8.47 23.96
C SER A 31 -22.34 7.42 23.62
N SER A 32 -22.48 6.20 24.17
CA SER A 32 -21.58 5.08 23.90
C SER A 32 -21.68 4.56 22.47
N ALA A 33 -22.81 4.77 21.78
CA ALA A 33 -22.92 4.50 20.34
C ALA A 33 -21.92 5.36 19.54
N GLY A 34 -21.73 6.62 19.94
CA GLY A 34 -20.73 7.52 19.35
C GLY A 34 -19.30 7.06 19.61
N ILE A 35 -18.98 6.67 20.85
CA ILE A 35 -17.66 6.13 21.23
C ILE A 35 -17.33 4.89 20.40
N LEU A 36 -18.30 3.99 20.21
CA LEU A 36 -18.16 2.82 19.36
C LEU A 36 -17.81 3.21 17.92
N VAL A 37 -18.46 4.22 17.35
CA VAL A 37 -18.12 4.69 16.00
C VAL A 37 -16.67 5.18 15.93
N ILE A 38 -16.26 6.06 16.84
CA ILE A 38 -14.89 6.61 16.87
C ILE A 38 -13.86 5.48 16.87
N LEU A 39 -14.08 4.49 17.73
CA LEU A 39 -13.14 3.40 17.90
C LEU A 39 -13.20 2.41 16.72
N CYS A 40 -14.36 2.22 16.07
CA CYS A 40 -14.56 1.23 14.99
C CYS A 40 -14.17 1.76 13.61
N VAL A 41 -14.09 3.08 13.41
CA VAL A 41 -13.68 3.66 12.11
C VAL A 41 -12.19 3.43 11.85
N GLN A 42 -11.90 2.60 10.85
CA GLN A 42 -10.55 2.22 10.45
C GLN A 42 -10.10 2.86 9.12
N ASN A 43 -8.82 2.63 8.77
CA ASN A 43 -8.23 3.10 7.53
C ASN A 43 -8.64 2.26 6.31
N THR A 44 -8.95 0.97 6.50
CA THR A 44 -9.37 0.06 5.43
C THR A 44 -10.72 -0.59 5.76
N LYS A 45 -11.51 -0.92 4.73
CA LYS A 45 -12.81 -1.58 4.87
C LYS A 45 -12.65 -2.95 5.56
N ARG A 46 -11.67 -3.73 5.11
CA ARG A 46 -11.36 -5.06 5.66
C ARG A 46 -10.99 -5.00 7.14
N LYS A 47 -10.08 -4.08 7.53
CA LYS A 47 -9.71 -3.92 8.93
C LYS A 47 -10.88 -3.45 9.78
N SER A 48 -11.74 -2.58 9.23
CA SER A 48 -12.97 -2.15 9.90
C SER A 48 -13.90 -3.32 10.21
N LEU A 49 -14.16 -4.18 9.23
CA LEU A 49 -15.02 -5.34 9.40
C LEU A 49 -14.46 -6.29 10.46
N GLN A 50 -13.15 -6.58 10.38
CA GLN A 50 -12.46 -7.44 11.34
C GLN A 50 -12.55 -6.87 12.77
N VAL A 51 -12.20 -5.59 12.95
CA VAL A 51 -12.23 -4.92 14.26
C VAL A 51 -13.65 -4.88 14.81
N SER A 52 -14.64 -4.54 13.99
CA SER A 52 -16.06 -4.52 14.37
C SER A 52 -16.54 -5.90 14.83
N LEU A 53 -16.16 -6.98 14.15
CA LEU A 53 -16.52 -8.34 14.55
C LEU A 53 -15.86 -8.74 15.87
N HIS A 54 -14.55 -8.49 16.01
CA HIS A 54 -13.82 -8.78 17.25
C HIS A 54 -14.44 -8.07 18.45
N ARG A 55 -14.86 -6.81 18.25
CA ARG A 55 -15.54 -6.01 19.28
C ARG A 55 -16.90 -6.54 19.63
N PHE A 56 -17.71 -6.87 18.63
CA PHE A 56 -19.02 -7.45 18.89
C PHE A 56 -18.90 -8.70 19.76
N LEU A 57 -18.01 -9.63 19.38
CA LEU A 57 -17.76 -10.86 20.13
C LEU A 57 -17.22 -10.60 21.53
N ALA A 58 -16.26 -9.69 21.68
CA ALA A 58 -15.69 -9.34 22.99
C ALA A 58 -16.73 -8.71 23.92
N CYS A 59 -17.60 -7.86 23.37
CA CYS A 59 -18.66 -7.20 24.14
C CYS A 59 -19.74 -8.18 24.60
N VAL A 60 -20.16 -9.11 23.73
CA VAL A 60 -21.06 -10.21 24.10
C VAL A 60 -20.42 -11.08 25.18
N LEU A 61 -19.15 -11.44 25.01
CA LEU A 61 -18.41 -12.22 26.00
C LEU A 61 -18.32 -11.48 27.35
N SER A 62 -18.01 -10.18 27.36
CA SER A 62 -17.93 -9.42 28.60
C SER A 62 -19.25 -9.32 29.33
N MET A 63 -20.39 -9.30 28.62
CA MET A 63 -21.72 -9.35 29.26
C MET A 63 -21.95 -10.70 29.97
N VAL A 64 -21.48 -11.82 29.39
CA VAL A 64 -21.55 -13.13 30.03
C VAL A 64 -20.69 -13.16 31.31
N PHE A 65 -19.46 -12.66 31.24
CA PHE A 65 -18.59 -12.54 32.43
C PHE A 65 -19.19 -11.60 33.50
N ALA A 66 -19.75 -10.47 33.09
CA ALA A 66 -20.42 -9.53 33.98
C ALA A 66 -21.59 -10.18 34.70
N PHE A 67 -22.43 -10.93 33.98
CA PHE A 67 -23.52 -11.68 34.58
C PHE A 67 -23.03 -12.68 35.64
N CYS A 68 -22.05 -13.53 35.28
CA CYS A 68 -21.53 -14.53 36.23
C CYS A 68 -20.89 -13.91 37.48
N ILE A 69 -20.16 -12.81 37.33
CA ILE A 69 -19.37 -12.22 38.43
C ILE A 69 -20.18 -11.24 39.27
N PHE A 70 -20.98 -10.36 38.65
CA PHE A 70 -21.76 -9.39 39.42
C PHE A 70 -22.93 -10.05 40.16
N GLU A 71 -23.54 -11.11 39.64
CA GLU A 71 -24.59 -11.83 40.37
C GLU A 71 -24.03 -12.70 41.52
N THR A 72 -22.73 -13.04 41.50
CA THR A 72 -22.12 -13.87 42.57
C THR A 72 -21.36 -13.05 43.62
N ILE A 73 -20.53 -12.09 43.20
CA ILE A 73 -19.70 -11.25 44.07
C ILE A 73 -20.42 -9.93 44.43
N GLY A 74 -21.42 -9.53 43.63
CA GLY A 74 -22.11 -8.26 43.76
C GLY A 74 -21.46 -7.12 42.96
N TYR A 75 -22.14 -5.98 42.93
CA TYR A 75 -21.74 -4.79 42.19
C TYR A 75 -20.76 -3.93 43.01
N THR A 76 -19.53 -4.44 43.20
CA THR A 76 -18.44 -3.75 43.93
C THR A 76 -17.22 -3.50 43.04
N PRO A 77 -16.35 -2.53 43.37
CA PRO A 77 -15.10 -2.30 42.64
C PRO A 77 -14.19 -3.55 42.59
N LEU A 78 -14.21 -4.37 43.63
CA LEU A 78 -13.45 -5.62 43.67
C LEU A 78 -13.97 -6.64 42.64
N ALA A 79 -15.29 -6.70 42.42
CA ALA A 79 -15.87 -7.53 41.38
C ALA A 79 -15.43 -7.11 39.97
N ILE A 80 -15.29 -5.81 39.70
CA ILE A 80 -14.74 -5.30 38.42
C ILE A 80 -13.30 -5.80 38.22
N SER A 81 -12.46 -5.73 39.26
CA SER A 81 -11.08 -6.22 39.18
C SER A 81 -11.02 -7.71 38.86
N VAL A 82 -11.83 -8.53 39.53
CA VAL A 82 -11.93 -9.98 39.25
C VAL A 82 -12.44 -10.24 37.83
N LEU A 83 -13.43 -9.47 37.38
CA LEU A 83 -13.96 -9.55 36.03
C LEU A 83 -12.87 -9.24 35.00
N LEU A 84 -12.15 -8.13 35.11
CA LEU A 84 -11.11 -7.79 34.15
C LEU A 84 -9.96 -8.80 34.15
N LEU A 85 -9.57 -9.29 35.33
CA LEU A 85 -8.51 -10.29 35.49
C LEU A 85 -8.86 -11.62 34.79
N THR A 86 -10.14 -11.97 34.73
CA THR A 86 -10.61 -13.21 34.06
C THR A 86 -11.00 -12.99 32.59
N PHE A 87 -11.65 -11.88 32.27
CA PHE A 87 -12.09 -11.53 30.92
C PHE A 87 -10.92 -11.23 29.98
N ILE A 88 -9.94 -10.42 30.39
CA ILE A 88 -8.85 -9.99 29.50
C ILE A 88 -8.04 -11.18 28.98
N PRO A 89 -7.56 -12.13 29.82
CA PRO A 89 -6.87 -13.32 29.32
C PRO A 89 -7.74 -14.13 28.37
N THR A 90 -9.03 -14.28 28.67
CA THR A 90 -9.98 -15.01 27.80
C THR A 90 -10.13 -14.33 26.43
N ALA A 91 -10.25 -13.00 26.41
CA ALA A 91 -10.33 -12.23 25.17
C ALA A 91 -9.05 -12.35 24.34
N VAL A 92 -7.87 -12.39 24.98
CA VAL A 92 -6.59 -12.61 24.30
C VAL A 92 -6.49 -14.04 23.74
N MET A 93 -6.90 -15.05 24.50
CA MET A 93 -6.92 -16.45 24.05
C MET A 93 -7.82 -16.64 22.82
N LEU A 94 -8.97 -15.96 22.79
CA LEU A 94 -9.91 -15.97 21.67
C LEU A 94 -9.52 -15.03 20.51
N LYS A 95 -8.39 -14.31 20.61
CA LYS A 95 -7.89 -13.35 19.61
C LYS A 95 -8.84 -12.17 19.33
N ILE A 96 -9.64 -11.78 20.32
CA ILE A 96 -10.61 -10.66 20.26
C ILE A 96 -10.19 -9.47 21.14
N GLN A 97 -8.90 -9.34 21.43
CA GLN A 97 -8.35 -8.30 22.32
C GLN A 97 -8.62 -6.86 21.86
N GLU A 98 -8.89 -6.64 20.57
CA GLU A 98 -9.27 -5.33 20.02
C GLU A 98 -10.60 -4.78 20.58
N GLY A 99 -11.39 -5.64 21.24
CA GLY A 99 -12.63 -5.29 21.90
C GLY A 99 -12.55 -5.05 23.40
N ILE A 100 -11.39 -5.21 24.04
CA ILE A 100 -11.28 -5.04 25.49
C ILE A 100 -11.74 -3.65 25.94
N VAL A 101 -11.29 -2.58 25.27
CA VAL A 101 -11.65 -1.21 25.63
C VAL A 101 -13.15 -0.96 25.49
N THR A 102 -13.78 -1.46 24.43
CA THR A 102 -15.22 -1.31 24.20
C THR A 102 -16.05 -2.14 25.19
N SER A 103 -15.58 -3.36 25.49
CA SER A 103 -16.19 -4.24 26.51
C SER A 103 -16.18 -3.59 27.88
N SER A 104 -15.10 -2.91 28.26
CA SER A 104 -15.02 -2.21 29.55
C SER A 104 -16.10 -1.14 29.71
N VAL A 105 -16.47 -0.43 28.63
CA VAL A 105 -17.56 0.57 28.67
C VAL A 105 -18.89 -0.09 29.01
N ILE A 106 -19.19 -1.24 28.38
CA ILE A 106 -20.42 -2.00 28.64
C ILE A 106 -20.44 -2.55 30.06
N VAL A 107 -19.31 -3.10 30.53
CA VAL A 107 -19.18 -3.56 31.92
C VAL A 107 -19.45 -2.41 32.90
N MET A 108 -19.01 -1.18 32.59
CA MET A 108 -19.29 -0.01 33.42
C MET A 108 -20.77 0.41 33.39
N HIS A 109 -21.47 0.28 32.26
CA HIS A 109 -22.92 0.52 32.24
C HIS A 109 -23.65 -0.48 33.14
N LEU A 110 -23.36 -1.78 33.01
CA LEU A 110 -23.95 -2.83 33.83
C LEU A 110 -23.63 -2.62 35.33
N TYR A 111 -22.39 -2.24 35.64
CA TYR A 111 -21.97 -1.90 36.99
C TYR A 111 -22.74 -0.69 37.55
N SER A 112 -22.90 0.36 36.75
CA SER A 112 -23.60 1.59 37.13
C SER A 112 -25.09 1.35 37.40
N LEU A 113 -25.73 0.47 36.62
CA LEU A 113 -27.14 0.13 36.77
C LEU A 113 -27.40 -0.80 37.97
N LYS A 114 -26.37 -1.50 38.47
CA LYS A 114 -26.43 -2.44 39.60
C LYS A 114 -27.44 -3.59 39.42
N GLN A 115 -27.79 -3.92 38.19
CA GLN A 115 -28.66 -5.04 37.83
C GLN A 115 -28.41 -5.45 36.38
N ILE A 116 -28.60 -6.73 36.08
CA ILE A 116 -28.51 -7.26 34.71
C ILE A 116 -29.85 -7.92 34.36
N THR A 117 -30.70 -7.18 33.64
CA THR A 117 -31.98 -7.68 33.14
C THR A 117 -31.92 -7.87 31.62
N TRP A 118 -32.82 -8.69 31.07
CA TRP A 118 -32.92 -8.86 29.61
C TRP A 118 -33.16 -7.55 28.85
N LEU A 119 -33.84 -6.58 29.46
CA LEU A 119 -34.05 -5.25 28.88
C LEU A 119 -32.73 -4.48 28.76
N ILE A 120 -31.89 -4.51 29.81
CA ILE A 120 -30.59 -3.85 29.82
C ILE A 120 -29.63 -4.51 28.83
N VAL A 121 -29.61 -5.84 28.78
CA VAL A 121 -28.81 -6.57 27.77
C VAL A 121 -29.28 -6.23 26.35
N GLY A 122 -30.59 -6.13 26.13
CA GLY A 122 -31.15 -5.67 24.86
C GLY A 122 -30.71 -4.25 24.49
N ASN A 123 -30.70 -3.34 25.47
CA ASN A 123 -30.22 -1.97 25.30
C ASN A 123 -28.74 -1.93 24.87
N GLU A 124 -27.86 -2.67 25.53
CA GLU A 124 -26.44 -2.75 25.19
C GLU A 124 -26.21 -3.35 23.79
N ILE A 125 -26.94 -4.41 23.44
CA ILE A 125 -26.88 -5.01 22.10
C ILE A 125 -27.35 -4.02 21.03
N ALA A 126 -28.38 -3.22 21.31
CA ALA A 126 -28.86 -2.20 20.38
C ALA A 126 -27.81 -1.09 20.16
N ILE A 127 -27.20 -0.57 21.24
CA ILE A 127 -26.12 0.42 21.17
C ILE A 127 -24.94 -0.13 20.35
N LEU A 128 -24.51 -1.36 20.64
CA LEU A 128 -23.46 -2.06 19.90
C LEU A 128 -23.77 -2.12 18.41
N THR A 129 -24.97 -2.57 18.08
CA THR A 129 -25.40 -2.77 16.70
C THR A 129 -25.45 -1.45 15.95
N ILE A 130 -25.97 -0.38 16.55
CA ILE A 130 -26.02 0.96 15.95
C ILE A 130 -24.60 1.50 15.74
N GLY A 131 -23.76 1.51 16.78
CA GLY A 131 -22.41 2.04 16.69
C GLY A 131 -21.55 1.30 15.66
N ILE A 132 -21.61 -0.04 15.63
CA ILE A 132 -20.89 -0.85 14.65
C ILE A 132 -21.43 -0.64 13.24
N SER A 133 -22.76 -0.67 13.06
CA SER A 133 -23.37 -0.53 11.73
C SER A 133 -23.07 0.84 11.12
N VAL A 134 -23.22 1.92 11.89
CA VAL A 134 -22.90 3.28 11.44
C VAL A 134 -21.40 3.41 11.12
N ALA A 135 -20.52 2.85 11.94
CA ALA A 135 -19.09 2.85 11.65
C ALA A 135 -18.75 2.14 10.33
N LEU A 136 -19.35 0.97 10.09
CA LEU A 136 -19.13 0.21 8.86
C LEU A 136 -19.69 0.96 7.64
N LEU A 137 -20.90 1.52 7.72
CA LEU A 137 -21.52 2.30 6.64
C LEU A 137 -20.66 3.50 6.24
N VAL A 138 -20.23 4.28 7.22
CA VAL A 138 -19.39 5.45 6.97
C VAL A 138 -18.01 5.05 6.43
N ASN A 139 -17.49 3.90 6.87
CA ASN A 139 -16.20 3.41 6.39
C ASN A 139 -16.26 2.72 5.01
N MET A 140 -17.44 2.32 4.54
CA MET A 140 -17.64 1.84 3.18
C MET A 140 -17.45 2.94 2.14
N TYR A 141 -17.75 4.20 2.48
CA TYR A 141 -17.57 5.34 1.60
C TYR A 141 -16.08 5.77 1.60
N MET A 142 -15.31 5.20 0.68
CA MET A 142 -13.93 5.61 0.41
C MET A 142 -13.84 6.24 -0.99
N PRO A 143 -13.36 7.49 -1.11
CA PRO A 143 -13.18 8.13 -2.40
C PRO A 143 -12.17 7.35 -3.23
N SER A 144 -12.46 7.23 -4.53
CA SER A 144 -11.64 6.49 -5.48
C SER A 144 -10.24 7.12 -5.56
N SER A 145 -9.23 6.39 -5.08
CA SER A 145 -7.82 6.80 -5.19
C SER A 145 -7.25 6.63 -6.61
N GLU A 146 -8.09 6.21 -7.56
CA GLU A 146 -7.69 5.82 -8.91
C GLU A 146 -7.13 6.96 -9.74
N ASN A 147 -7.78 8.14 -9.69
CA ASN A 147 -7.28 9.32 -10.40
C ASN A 147 -5.86 9.70 -9.93
N LYS A 148 -5.62 9.61 -8.62
CA LYS A 148 -4.31 9.90 -8.03
C LYS A 148 -3.27 8.85 -8.41
N LEU A 149 -3.65 7.57 -8.45
CA LEU A 149 -2.77 6.48 -8.91
C LEU A 149 -2.43 6.62 -10.40
N LYS A 150 -3.39 7.04 -11.22
CA LYS A 150 -3.14 7.35 -12.63
C LYS A 150 -2.19 8.53 -12.80
N GLU A 151 -2.39 9.61 -12.03
CA GLU A 151 -1.49 10.76 -12.03
C GLU A 151 -0.06 10.37 -11.64
N TYR A 152 0.14 9.53 -10.62
CA TYR A 152 1.47 9.00 -10.28
C TYR A 152 2.04 8.15 -11.41
N GLN A 153 1.23 7.29 -12.04
CA GLN A 153 1.68 6.48 -13.17
C GLN A 153 2.19 7.35 -14.32
N ASP A 154 1.44 8.38 -14.71
CA ASP A 154 1.79 9.28 -15.81
C ASP A 154 3.07 10.08 -15.48
N LYS A 155 3.19 10.61 -14.26
CA LYS A 155 4.38 11.36 -13.80
C LYS A 155 5.62 10.49 -13.71
N ILE A 156 5.52 9.29 -13.12
CA ILE A 156 6.64 8.36 -13.02
C ILE A 156 7.12 7.95 -14.41
N GLU A 157 6.20 7.71 -15.37
CA GLU A 157 6.61 7.41 -16.74
C GLU A 157 7.32 8.58 -17.42
N SER A 158 6.85 9.81 -17.19
CA SER A 158 7.53 11.01 -17.69
C SER A 158 8.95 11.10 -17.12
N ASN A 159 9.12 10.92 -15.82
CA ASN A 159 10.44 11.01 -15.20
C ASN A 159 11.38 9.90 -15.66
N PHE A 160 10.89 8.67 -15.82
CA PHE A 160 11.68 7.58 -16.40
C PHE A 160 12.16 7.90 -17.82
N LYS A 161 11.32 8.55 -18.64
CA LYS A 161 11.72 9.03 -19.97
C LYS A 161 12.81 10.07 -19.84
N THR A 162 12.62 11.09 -19.01
CA THR A 162 13.62 12.15 -18.78
C THR A 162 14.96 11.55 -18.36
N ILE A 163 14.97 10.64 -17.38
CA ILE A 163 16.20 9.99 -16.90
C ILE A 163 16.94 9.27 -18.05
N LEU A 164 16.23 8.48 -18.86
CA LEU A 164 16.85 7.77 -19.99
C LEU A 164 17.33 8.72 -21.08
N PHE A 165 16.59 9.79 -21.39
CA PHE A 165 17.02 10.79 -22.36
C PHE A 165 18.24 11.58 -21.88
N GLU A 166 18.32 11.91 -20.59
CA GLU A 166 19.51 12.54 -20.02
C GLU A 166 20.73 11.60 -20.08
N MET A 167 20.52 10.29 -19.89
CA MET A 167 21.58 9.31 -20.15
C MET A 167 22.00 9.30 -21.62
N VAL A 168 21.07 9.41 -22.58
CA VAL A 168 21.39 9.52 -24.02
C VAL A 168 22.18 10.78 -24.32
N VAL A 169 21.73 11.94 -23.82
CA VAL A 169 22.42 13.22 -23.98
C VAL A 169 23.83 13.12 -23.44
N TYR A 170 23.99 12.54 -22.25
CA TYR A 170 25.30 12.30 -21.68
C TYR A 170 26.13 11.43 -22.63
N LEU A 171 25.67 10.21 -22.96
CA LEU A 171 26.37 9.24 -23.82
C LEU A 171 26.78 9.77 -25.21
N ARG A 172 26.08 10.77 -25.76
CA ARG A 172 26.44 11.42 -27.04
C ARG A 172 27.31 12.66 -26.86
N ASN A 173 26.96 13.56 -25.94
CA ASN A 173 27.49 14.92 -25.89
C ASN A 173 28.54 15.15 -24.81
N ARG A 174 28.79 14.19 -23.92
CA ARG A 174 29.81 14.24 -22.85
C ARG A 174 29.58 15.24 -21.73
N GLU A 175 28.63 16.14 -21.90
CA GLU A 175 28.20 17.11 -20.92
C GLU A 175 26.69 16.98 -20.73
N SER A 176 26.26 16.82 -19.49
CA SER A 176 24.88 17.06 -19.10
C SER A 176 24.90 17.97 -17.88
N SER A 177 24.10 19.03 -17.95
CA SER A 177 23.81 19.92 -16.80
C SER A 177 22.67 19.37 -15.94
N TRP A 178 22.28 18.12 -16.15
CA TRP A 178 21.21 17.46 -15.43
C TRP A 178 21.50 17.38 -13.94
N SER A 179 20.55 17.87 -13.15
CA SER A 179 20.67 17.96 -11.69
C SER A 179 20.37 16.64 -10.97
N GLY A 180 19.79 15.66 -11.67
CA GLY A 180 19.33 14.40 -11.06
C GLY A 180 18.05 14.54 -10.21
N ALA A 181 17.36 15.68 -10.25
CA ALA A 181 16.18 15.94 -9.44
C ALA A 181 15.08 14.89 -9.65
N GLU A 182 14.89 14.44 -10.88
CA GLU A 182 13.90 13.44 -11.28
C GLU A 182 14.13 12.10 -10.59
N LEU A 183 15.37 11.74 -10.19
CA LEU A 183 15.63 10.51 -9.44
C LEU A 183 14.96 10.57 -8.06
N ILE A 184 15.22 11.64 -7.33
CA ILE A 184 14.68 11.86 -5.98
C ILE A 184 13.16 12.00 -6.03
N GLU A 185 12.63 12.73 -7.01
CA GLU A 185 11.18 12.87 -7.20
C GLU A 185 10.53 11.52 -7.50
N THR A 186 11.13 10.72 -8.39
CA THR A 186 10.60 9.42 -8.80
C THR A 186 10.60 8.41 -7.66
N GLU A 187 11.67 8.36 -6.86
CA GLU A 187 11.75 7.48 -5.69
C GLU A 187 10.62 7.79 -4.69
N ASN A 188 10.44 9.07 -4.36
CA ASN A 188 9.37 9.52 -3.46
C ASN A 188 7.98 9.18 -4.02
N MET A 189 7.72 9.47 -5.30
CA MET A 189 6.45 9.15 -5.95
C MET A 189 6.17 7.65 -5.99
N LEU A 190 7.19 6.82 -6.26
CA LEU A 190 7.05 5.35 -6.27
C LEU A 190 6.66 4.81 -4.90
N ASN A 191 7.30 5.30 -3.84
CA ASN A 191 6.97 4.93 -2.46
C ASN A 191 5.53 5.32 -2.09
N GLU A 192 5.13 6.57 -2.38
CA GLU A 192 3.77 7.03 -2.11
C GLU A 192 2.71 6.27 -2.92
N ALA A 193 2.98 6.02 -4.21
CA ALA A 193 2.08 5.32 -5.11
C ALA A 193 1.91 3.84 -4.73
N ARG A 194 2.99 3.17 -4.30
CA ARG A 194 2.95 1.81 -3.77
C ARG A 194 2.08 1.73 -2.51
N ASP A 195 2.26 2.64 -1.57
CA ASP A 195 1.48 2.66 -0.33
C ASP A 195 0.00 2.97 -0.59
N LEU A 196 -0.29 3.88 -1.52
CA LEU A 196 -1.65 4.22 -1.92
C LEU A 196 -2.33 3.05 -2.65
N SER A 197 -1.62 2.38 -3.56
CA SER A 197 -2.15 1.23 -4.30
C SER A 197 -2.34 0.01 -3.41
N PHE A 198 -1.47 -0.20 -2.41
CA PHE A 198 -1.66 -1.22 -1.38
C PHE A 198 -2.93 -0.98 -0.57
N LYS A 199 -3.15 0.27 -0.11
CA LYS A 199 -4.40 0.64 0.57
C LYS A 199 -5.62 0.44 -0.33
N LYS A 200 -5.54 0.72 -1.63
CA LYS A 200 -6.62 0.43 -2.59
C LYS A 200 -6.90 -1.07 -2.66
N LEU A 201 -5.86 -1.89 -2.77
CA LEU A 201 -5.96 -3.35 -2.79
C LEU A 201 -6.62 -3.91 -1.52
N GLU A 202 -6.27 -3.40 -0.34
CA GLU A 202 -6.91 -3.81 0.93
C GLU A 202 -8.40 -3.43 1.01
N ASN A 203 -8.83 -2.46 0.21
CA ASN A 203 -10.23 -2.00 0.14
C ASN A 203 -11.04 -2.66 -0.98
N ALA A 204 -10.38 -3.38 -1.89
CA ALA A 204 -11.05 -4.16 -2.93
C ALA A 204 -11.61 -5.46 -2.31
N PHE A 205 -12.90 -5.71 -2.52
CA PHE A 205 -13.54 -6.97 -2.07
C PHE A 205 -13.26 -8.13 -3.04
N MET A 206 -12.98 -7.84 -4.31
CA MET A 206 -12.56 -8.80 -5.33
C MET A 206 -11.07 -8.68 -5.63
N ARG A 207 -10.45 -9.81 -5.97
CA ARG A 207 -9.00 -9.99 -6.15
C ARG A 207 -8.45 -9.37 -7.45
N GLU A 208 -9.31 -8.84 -8.32
CA GLU A 208 -8.98 -8.41 -9.68
C GLU A 208 -8.38 -6.99 -9.79
N ASP A 209 -8.41 -6.20 -8.72
CA ASP A 209 -7.97 -4.79 -8.73
C ASP A 209 -6.48 -4.56 -8.34
N ASP A 210 -5.62 -5.56 -8.49
CA ASP A 210 -4.22 -5.48 -8.07
C ASP A 210 -3.27 -4.78 -9.06
N TYR A 211 -3.81 -4.31 -10.19
CA TYR A 211 -3.04 -3.72 -11.31
C TYR A 211 -2.04 -2.66 -10.84
N TYR A 212 -2.51 -1.60 -10.16
CA TYR A 212 -1.64 -0.49 -9.74
C TYR A 212 -0.56 -0.95 -8.76
N TYR A 213 -0.91 -1.85 -7.83
CA TYR A 213 0.05 -2.37 -6.86
C TYR A 213 1.17 -3.15 -7.54
N ARG A 214 0.82 -4.05 -8.46
CA ARG A 214 1.80 -4.79 -9.27
C ARG A 214 2.59 -3.87 -10.20
N TYR A 215 1.95 -2.85 -10.78
CA TYR A 215 2.59 -1.89 -11.67
C TYR A 215 3.65 -1.07 -10.93
N PHE A 216 3.34 -0.51 -9.76
CA PHE A 216 4.32 0.28 -9.00
C PHE A 216 5.43 -0.57 -8.40
N ASN A 217 5.16 -1.80 -7.97
CA ASN A 217 6.23 -2.74 -7.57
C ASN A 217 7.17 -3.06 -8.74
N MET A 218 6.61 -3.29 -9.93
CA MET A 218 7.40 -3.50 -11.15
C MET A 218 8.26 -2.27 -11.49
N ARG A 219 7.69 -1.06 -11.43
CA ARG A 219 8.44 0.19 -11.69
C ARG A 219 9.51 0.45 -10.63
N MET A 220 9.30 0.07 -9.37
CA MET A 220 10.30 0.16 -8.32
C MET A 220 11.53 -0.70 -8.64
N GLN A 221 11.34 -1.95 -9.08
CA GLN A 221 12.45 -2.81 -9.53
C GLN A 221 13.17 -2.24 -10.76
N GLN A 222 12.42 -1.63 -11.69
CA GLN A 222 13.02 -0.97 -12.84
C GLN A 222 13.82 0.28 -12.46
N PHE A 223 13.36 1.03 -11.46
CA PHE A 223 14.06 2.23 -10.96
C PHE A 223 15.41 1.86 -10.34
N GLU A 224 15.47 0.81 -9.52
CA GLU A 224 16.73 0.29 -8.95
C GLU A 224 17.74 -0.07 -10.05
N ILE A 225 17.27 -0.53 -11.22
CA ILE A 225 18.15 -0.81 -12.36
C ILE A 225 18.64 0.50 -13.00
N LEU A 226 17.77 1.49 -13.18
CA LEU A 226 18.17 2.80 -13.70
C LEU A 226 19.27 3.43 -12.82
N GLU A 227 19.13 3.35 -11.50
CA GLU A 227 20.13 3.86 -10.56
C GLU A 227 21.50 3.18 -10.71
N ARG A 228 21.53 1.89 -11.09
CA ARG A 228 22.78 1.18 -11.40
C ARG A 228 23.33 1.52 -12.78
N MET A 229 22.46 1.75 -13.75
CA MET A 229 22.84 2.08 -15.12
C MET A 229 23.49 3.46 -15.24
N ILE A 230 23.05 4.44 -14.46
CA ILE A 230 23.57 5.82 -14.49
C ILE A 230 25.09 5.90 -14.25
N PRO A 231 25.65 5.40 -13.13
CA PRO A 231 27.09 5.45 -12.90
C PRO A 231 27.87 4.58 -13.90
N LEU A 232 27.29 3.48 -14.39
CA LEU A 232 27.90 2.66 -15.44
C LEU A 232 28.07 3.47 -16.72
N ALA A 233 26.99 4.13 -17.19
CA ALA A 233 27.01 5.01 -18.35
C ALA A 233 27.98 6.18 -18.16
N ALA A 234 28.03 6.78 -16.97
CA ALA A 234 28.98 7.84 -16.63
C ALA A 234 30.45 7.41 -16.69
N SER A 235 30.73 6.12 -16.45
CA SER A 235 32.08 5.56 -16.39
C SER A 235 32.65 5.09 -17.73
N LEU A 236 31.86 5.15 -18.81
CA LEU A 236 32.29 4.76 -20.16
C LEU A 236 33.19 5.86 -20.74
N SER A 237 34.46 5.52 -20.98
CA SER A 237 35.40 6.43 -21.63
C SER A 237 35.14 6.53 -23.13
N TRP A 238 35.09 7.78 -23.59
CA TRP A 238 34.44 8.29 -24.81
C TRP A 238 35.14 8.04 -26.15
N THR A 239 35.95 6.98 -26.26
CA THR A 239 36.88 6.83 -27.40
C THR A 239 36.37 5.87 -28.48
N TYR A 240 35.08 5.51 -28.46
CA TYR A 240 34.58 4.30 -29.13
C TYR A 240 33.20 4.53 -29.79
N GLU A 241 33.06 4.15 -31.07
CA GLU A 241 31.80 4.14 -31.85
C GLU A 241 30.63 3.43 -31.12
N GLN A 242 30.98 2.57 -30.17
CA GLN A 242 30.08 1.81 -29.32
C GLN A 242 29.23 2.68 -28.39
N ALA A 243 29.65 3.91 -28.05
CA ALA A 243 28.86 4.81 -27.21
C ALA A 243 27.57 5.28 -27.91
N ASP A 244 27.66 5.64 -29.19
CA ASP A 244 26.52 6.07 -29.99
C ASP A 244 25.52 4.92 -30.22
N MET A 245 26.03 3.70 -30.49
CA MET A 245 25.18 2.52 -30.63
C MET A 245 24.35 2.24 -29.36
N ILE A 246 24.93 2.43 -28.18
CA ILE A 246 24.19 2.27 -26.92
C ILE A 246 23.21 3.42 -26.70
N ALA A 247 23.60 4.65 -27.03
CA ALA A 247 22.71 5.80 -26.95
C ALA A 247 21.44 5.58 -27.77
N ASP A 248 21.55 5.04 -28.98
CA ASP A 248 20.39 4.69 -29.83
C ASP A 248 19.47 3.66 -29.16
N VAL A 249 20.03 2.65 -28.50
CA VAL A 249 19.23 1.64 -27.80
C VAL A 249 18.56 2.23 -26.55
N VAL A 250 19.27 3.03 -25.76
CA VAL A 250 18.72 3.73 -24.59
C VAL A 250 17.57 4.65 -25.02
N GLU A 251 17.75 5.39 -26.12
CA GLU A 251 16.74 6.27 -26.70
C GLU A 251 15.49 5.49 -27.13
N ASN A 252 15.68 4.34 -27.79
CA ASN A 252 14.57 3.46 -28.17
C ASN A 252 13.82 2.89 -26.95
N ILE A 253 14.53 2.51 -25.89
CA ILE A 253 13.92 2.08 -24.62
C ILE A 253 13.12 3.23 -24.00
N GLY A 254 13.68 4.45 -23.99
CA GLY A 254 13.02 5.66 -23.51
C GLY A 254 11.71 5.95 -24.25
N ASN A 255 11.76 5.93 -25.58
CA ASN A 255 10.59 6.10 -26.45
C ASN A 255 9.52 5.03 -26.22
N ALA A 256 9.92 3.80 -25.89
CA ALA A 256 9.03 2.67 -25.62
C ALA A 256 8.45 2.64 -24.19
N ILE A 257 8.73 3.62 -23.33
CA ILE A 257 8.11 3.72 -22.01
C ILE A 257 6.62 4.03 -22.17
N SER A 258 5.81 3.04 -21.82
CA SER A 258 4.35 3.13 -21.77
C SER A 258 3.78 1.99 -20.92
N PRO A 259 2.56 2.10 -20.36
CA PRO A 259 1.93 1.01 -19.63
C PRO A 259 1.59 -0.16 -20.55
N GLN A 260 1.32 0.10 -21.84
CA GLN A 260 0.93 -0.90 -22.83
C GLN A 260 2.13 -1.64 -23.43
N SER A 261 3.33 -1.07 -23.39
CA SER A 261 4.52 -1.70 -23.98
C SER A 261 4.87 -3.02 -23.30
N THR A 262 5.46 -3.94 -24.06
CA THR A 262 5.87 -5.27 -23.57
C THR A 262 7.38 -5.43 -23.41
N GLY A 263 8.16 -4.47 -23.92
CA GLY A 263 9.62 -4.54 -23.93
C GLY A 263 10.23 -5.50 -24.97
N VAL A 264 9.41 -6.31 -25.66
CA VAL A 264 9.90 -7.35 -26.58
C VAL A 264 10.69 -6.79 -27.77
N ILE A 265 10.24 -5.68 -28.36
CA ILE A 265 10.95 -5.05 -29.49
C ILE A 265 12.33 -4.57 -29.03
N SER A 266 12.40 -3.87 -27.90
CA SER A 266 13.66 -3.38 -27.33
C SER A 266 14.58 -4.52 -26.88
N LEU A 267 14.03 -5.66 -26.40
CA LEU A 267 14.82 -6.85 -26.08
C LEU A 267 15.48 -7.44 -27.32
N ARG A 268 14.76 -7.51 -28.44
CA ARG A 268 15.32 -7.96 -29.72
C ARG A 268 16.44 -7.04 -30.19
N GLN A 269 16.26 -5.72 -30.10
CA GLN A 269 17.30 -4.74 -30.44
C GLN A 269 18.56 -4.92 -29.57
N LEU A 270 18.40 -5.15 -28.26
CA LEU A 270 19.52 -5.45 -27.37
C LEU A 270 20.26 -6.75 -27.76
N GLN A 271 19.52 -7.77 -28.21
CA GLN A 271 20.11 -9.03 -28.65
C GLN A 271 20.88 -8.86 -29.97
N GLU A 272 20.33 -8.14 -30.95
CA GLU A 272 21.01 -7.80 -32.20
C GLU A 272 22.32 -7.03 -31.93
N MET A 273 22.29 -6.06 -31.02
CA MET A 273 23.49 -5.35 -30.58
C MET A 273 24.51 -6.26 -29.88
N ARG A 274 24.04 -7.24 -29.08
CA ARG A 274 24.92 -8.21 -28.40
C ARG A 274 25.65 -9.12 -29.39
N GLU A 275 24.97 -9.60 -30.44
CA GLU A 275 25.62 -10.39 -31.50
C GLU A 275 26.64 -9.53 -32.27
N LEU A 276 26.30 -8.27 -32.55
CA LEU A 276 27.24 -7.33 -33.18
C LEU A 276 28.51 -7.14 -32.34
N PHE A 277 28.39 -7.01 -31.01
CA PHE A 277 29.56 -6.94 -30.11
C PHE A 277 30.35 -8.25 -30.04
N ARG A 278 29.71 -9.39 -30.25
CA ARG A 278 30.35 -10.71 -30.25
C ARG A 278 31.22 -10.94 -31.49
N ASP A 279 30.79 -10.43 -32.63
CA ASP A 279 31.49 -10.56 -33.90
C ASP A 279 32.64 -9.54 -34.07
N MET A 280 32.76 -8.57 -33.15
CA MET A 280 33.88 -7.62 -33.15
C MET A 280 35.22 -8.31 -32.87
N PRO A 281 36.34 -7.81 -33.45
CA PRO A 281 37.69 -8.26 -33.10
C PRO A 281 37.95 -8.15 -31.59
N LEU A 282 38.76 -9.06 -31.04
CA LEU A 282 39.17 -9.01 -29.64
C LEU A 282 39.81 -7.65 -29.29
N PRO A 283 39.62 -7.14 -28.07
CA PRO A 283 40.21 -5.88 -27.65
C PRO A 283 41.74 -5.94 -27.74
N ALA A 284 42.34 -4.94 -28.39
CA ALA A 284 43.79 -4.86 -28.58
C ALA A 284 44.51 -4.30 -27.35
N THR A 285 43.81 -3.54 -26.51
CA THR A 285 44.37 -2.92 -25.30
C THR A 285 43.55 -3.26 -24.05
N ARG A 286 44.18 -3.12 -22.88
CA ARG A 286 43.48 -3.27 -21.59
C ARG A 286 42.38 -2.24 -21.41
N GLU A 287 42.61 -1.00 -21.85
CA GLU A 287 41.61 0.07 -21.80
C GLU A 287 40.38 -0.28 -22.64
N GLU A 288 40.62 -0.80 -23.86
CA GLU A 288 39.54 -1.28 -24.73
C GLU A 288 38.77 -2.45 -24.09
N PHE A 289 39.46 -3.39 -23.45
CA PHE A 289 38.83 -4.48 -22.70
C PHE A 289 37.95 -3.96 -21.54
N GLU A 290 38.46 -3.04 -20.72
CA GLU A 290 37.73 -2.48 -19.57
C GLU A 290 36.47 -1.71 -20.01
N ILE A 291 36.55 -0.98 -21.13
CA ILE A 291 35.39 -0.29 -21.71
C ILE A 291 34.37 -1.30 -22.23
N ARG A 292 34.79 -2.29 -23.03
CA ARG A 292 33.89 -3.32 -23.54
C ARG A 292 33.21 -4.13 -22.43
N ALA A 293 33.92 -4.41 -21.32
CA ALA A 293 33.32 -5.06 -20.16
C ALA A 293 32.21 -4.21 -19.51
N LYS A 294 32.44 -2.90 -19.35
CA LYS A 294 31.41 -1.96 -18.85
C LYS A 294 30.22 -1.86 -19.79
N LEU A 295 30.46 -1.84 -21.11
CA LEU A 295 29.39 -1.84 -22.12
C LEU A 295 28.53 -3.09 -21.98
N VAL A 296 29.14 -4.29 -21.90
CA VAL A 296 28.40 -5.54 -21.69
C VAL A 296 27.59 -5.52 -20.40
N GLN A 297 28.14 -4.98 -19.30
CA GLN A 297 27.40 -4.82 -18.05
C GLN A 297 26.19 -3.89 -18.21
N LEU A 298 26.34 -2.76 -18.91
CA LEU A 298 25.26 -1.82 -19.16
C LEU A 298 24.13 -2.46 -20.00
N VAL A 299 24.49 -3.23 -21.03
CA VAL A 299 23.55 -4.01 -21.85
C VAL A 299 22.81 -5.05 -21.01
N TYR A 300 23.51 -5.71 -20.09
CA TYR A 300 22.89 -6.68 -19.18
C TYR A 300 21.86 -6.01 -18.25
N GLU A 301 22.16 -4.84 -17.69
CA GLU A 301 21.20 -4.09 -16.87
C GLU A 301 19.97 -3.67 -17.69
N MET A 302 20.15 -3.20 -18.93
CA MET A 302 19.03 -2.90 -19.84
C MET A 302 18.16 -4.11 -20.15
N GLU A 303 18.79 -5.28 -20.33
CA GLU A 303 18.07 -6.54 -20.49
C GLU A 303 17.22 -6.83 -19.26
N GLN A 304 17.81 -6.78 -18.05
CA GLN A 304 17.06 -6.99 -16.80
C GLN A 304 15.88 -6.01 -16.67
N TYR A 305 16.09 -4.74 -17.03
CA TYR A 305 15.05 -3.71 -17.01
C TYR A 305 13.85 -4.10 -17.88
N LEU A 306 14.10 -4.58 -19.10
CA LEU A 306 13.05 -4.99 -20.03
C LEU A 306 12.43 -6.35 -19.66
N LEU A 307 13.20 -7.28 -19.11
CA LEU A 307 12.71 -8.58 -18.62
C LEU A 307 11.65 -8.40 -17.53
N ILE A 308 11.85 -7.44 -16.61
CA ILE A 308 10.86 -7.09 -15.59
C ILE A 308 9.53 -6.67 -16.23
N LYS A 309 9.58 -5.81 -17.26
CA LYS A 309 8.39 -5.37 -18.01
C LYS A 309 7.70 -6.53 -18.71
N SER A 310 8.47 -7.41 -19.35
CA SER A 310 7.94 -8.57 -20.08
C SER A 310 7.23 -9.54 -19.12
N ARG A 311 7.83 -9.86 -17.97
CA ARG A 311 7.23 -10.71 -16.93
C ARG A 311 5.94 -10.10 -16.38
N PHE A 312 5.91 -8.78 -16.14
CA PHE A 312 4.70 -8.09 -15.72
C PHE A 312 3.53 -8.24 -16.72
N LYS A 313 3.84 -8.28 -18.03
CA LYS A 313 2.88 -8.53 -19.11
C LYS A 313 2.55 -10.02 -19.33
N GLY A 314 3.07 -10.92 -18.50
CA GLY A 314 2.82 -12.37 -18.63
C GLY A 314 3.63 -13.06 -19.73
N LYS A 315 4.64 -12.39 -20.30
CA LYS A 315 5.54 -12.97 -21.30
C LYS A 315 6.78 -13.55 -20.61
N ASN A 316 6.62 -14.74 -20.03
CA ASN A 316 7.65 -15.41 -19.23
C ASN A 316 8.63 -16.24 -20.09
N ASN A 317 8.24 -16.70 -21.28
CA ASN A 317 9.07 -17.49 -22.18
C ASN A 317 9.69 -16.62 -23.28
N ILE A 318 10.73 -15.86 -22.93
CA ILE A 318 11.36 -14.94 -23.89
C ILE A 318 12.24 -15.70 -24.90
N LYS A 319 12.71 -16.92 -24.56
CA LYS A 319 13.38 -17.85 -25.49
C LYS A 319 12.48 -18.36 -26.63
N GLU A 320 11.16 -18.17 -26.56
CA GLU A 320 10.23 -18.46 -27.67
C GLU A 320 9.85 -17.19 -28.46
N LEU A 321 10.23 -16.00 -27.96
CA LEU A 321 9.89 -14.69 -28.53
C LEU A 321 11.06 -14.02 -29.24
N ILE A 322 12.27 -14.57 -29.12
CA ILE A 322 13.50 -14.17 -29.81
C ILE A 322 14.15 -15.43 -30.35
#